data_AF-A0AAD2K2W6-F1
#
_entry.id   AF-A0AAD2K2W6-F1
#
_cell.length_a   1.000
_cell.length_b   1.000
_cell.length_c   1.000
_cell.angle_alpha   90.00
_cell.angle_beta   90.00
_cell.angle_gamma   90.00
#
_symmetry.space_group_name_H-M   'P 1'
#
loop_
_entity.id
_entity.type
_entity.pdbx_description
1 polymer ?
#
loop_
_entity_poly.entity_id
_entity_poly.type
_entity_poly.pdbx_seq_one_letter_code
_entity_poly.pdbx_strand_id
1 'polypeptide(L)'
;KIPRPDPPLTRPDSTRNNTTAENSAALSNKRKQIVTSPKVDWALGFWVLDMEQKRCSVTGAMLIEQQKRFEEALKIPDNHCLRGTGWLDSF
;
A
#
# COMPACT_ATOMS: atom_id res chain seq x y z
N LYS A 1 3.66 23.61 65.23
CA LYS A 1 2.26 23.46 64.78
C LYS A 1 2.07 24.33 63.54
N ILE A 2 2.27 23.75 62.35
CA ILE A 2 1.88 24.31 61.04
C ILE A 2 1.32 23.11 60.25
N PRO A 3 0.16 23.21 59.57
CA PRO A 3 -0.63 22.05 59.15
C PRO A 3 -0.06 21.39 57.89
N ARG A 4 -0.18 20.05 57.82
CA ARG A 4 0.04 19.28 56.59
C ARG A 4 -1.03 19.66 55.56
N PRO A 5 -0.69 19.92 54.30
CA PRO A 5 -1.70 20.03 53.25
C PRO A 5 -2.23 18.63 52.88
N ASP A 6 -3.55 18.52 52.85
CA ASP A 6 -4.35 17.34 52.53
C ASP A 6 -4.08 16.76 51.12
N PRO A 7 -4.34 15.45 50.89
CA PRO A 7 -4.09 14.77 49.63
C PRO A 7 -5.03 15.25 48.51
N PRO A 8 -4.59 15.25 47.23
CA PRO A 8 -5.46 15.61 46.14
C PRO A 8 -6.58 14.58 45.95
N LEU A 9 -7.83 15.05 46.06
CA LEU A 9 -9.03 14.31 45.71
C LEU A 9 -8.96 13.87 44.25
N THR A 10 -8.98 12.57 44.04
CA THR A 10 -9.33 11.96 42.76
C THR A 10 -10.81 12.26 42.47
N ARG A 11 -11.11 12.97 41.38
CA ARG A 11 -12.32 12.70 40.60
C ARG A 11 -12.03 12.72 39.09
N PRO A 12 -12.64 11.79 38.34
CA PRO A 12 -12.34 11.51 36.95
C PRO A 12 -13.14 12.43 36.03
N ASP A 13 -12.90 12.29 34.72
CA ASP A 13 -13.71 12.79 33.61
C ASP A 13 -13.20 14.07 32.93
N SER A 14 -12.31 13.87 31.94
CA SER A 14 -12.50 14.50 30.63
C SER A 14 -11.61 13.80 29.60
N THR A 15 -12.03 12.60 29.21
CA THR A 15 -11.57 11.96 27.98
C THR A 15 -12.08 12.79 26.81
N ARG A 16 -11.26 13.70 26.28
CA ARG A 16 -11.51 14.27 24.96
C ARG A 16 -10.24 14.74 24.25
N ASN A 17 -9.48 13.77 23.78
CA ASN A 17 -8.94 13.86 22.43
C ASN A 17 -9.10 12.49 21.78
N ASN A 18 -10.10 12.38 20.91
CA ASN A 18 -10.24 11.30 19.93
C ASN A 18 -9.00 11.35 19.02
N THR A 19 -7.88 10.78 19.48
CA THR A 19 -6.90 10.18 18.60
C THR A 19 -7.48 8.84 18.21
N THR A 20 -8.45 8.91 17.31
CA THR A 20 -8.94 7.78 16.55
C THR A 20 -7.80 7.36 15.63
N ALA A 21 -6.78 6.72 16.20
CA ALA A 21 -5.89 5.82 15.48
C ALA A 21 -6.71 4.55 15.19
N GLU A 22 -7.77 4.73 14.40
CA GLU A 22 -8.50 3.61 13.84
C GLU A 22 -7.56 2.93 12.87
N ASN A 23 -7.01 1.82 13.38
CA ASN A 23 -7.00 0.58 12.64
C ASN A 23 -6.38 0.68 11.24
N SER A 24 -5.08 0.94 11.20
CA SER A 24 -4.27 0.68 10.01
C SER A 24 -3.19 -0.37 10.27
N ALA A 25 -3.33 -1.17 11.34
CA ALA A 25 -2.44 -2.30 11.61
C ALA A 25 -2.97 -3.63 11.05
N ALA A 26 -4.20 -3.68 10.51
CA ALA A 26 -4.88 -4.90 10.09
C ALA A 26 -4.71 -5.29 8.61
N LEU A 27 -3.87 -4.58 7.82
CA LEU A 27 -3.63 -4.92 6.41
C LEU A 27 -2.15 -5.11 6.05
N SER A 28 -1.26 -5.30 7.04
CA SER A 28 0.12 -5.69 6.75
C SER A 28 0.25 -7.18 6.44
N ASN A 29 -0.65 -7.72 5.61
CA ASN A 29 -0.34 -8.92 4.84
C ASN A 29 0.54 -8.45 3.67
N LYS A 30 1.78 -8.05 3.99
CA LYS A 30 2.80 -7.57 3.05
C LYS A 30 3.09 -8.68 2.05
N ARG A 31 2.28 -8.79 0.99
CA ARG A 31 2.83 -9.21 -0.29
C ARG A 31 3.94 -8.21 -0.55
N LYS A 32 5.20 -8.70 -0.65
CA LYS A 32 6.29 -7.88 -1.19
C LYS A 32 5.68 -7.18 -2.40
N GLN A 33 5.66 -5.85 -2.41
CA GLN A 33 5.18 -5.14 -3.59
C GLN A 33 6.17 -5.50 -4.70
N ILE A 34 5.73 -6.42 -5.56
CA ILE A 34 6.51 -6.93 -6.68
C ILE A 34 6.63 -5.85 -7.75
N VAL A 35 5.63 -4.96 -7.83
CA VAL A 35 5.63 -3.77 -8.69
C VAL A 35 5.82 -2.50 -7.85
N THR A 36 6.52 -1.52 -8.42
CA THR A 36 6.95 -0.28 -7.76
C THR A 36 5.83 0.62 -7.23
N SER A 37 4.61 0.42 -7.71
CA SER A 37 3.43 1.13 -7.27
C SER A 37 2.24 0.17 -7.22
N PRO A 38 1.47 0.15 -6.11
CA PRO A 38 0.29 -0.70 -6.03
C PRO A 38 -0.70 -0.40 -7.16
N LYS A 39 -0.83 0.86 -7.60
CA LYS A 39 -1.75 1.20 -8.70
C LYS A 39 -1.38 0.52 -10.02
N VAL A 40 -0.09 0.41 -10.31
CA VAL A 40 0.41 -0.27 -11.50
C VAL A 40 0.22 -1.78 -11.37
N ASP A 41 0.47 -2.34 -10.18
CA ASP A 41 0.24 -3.75 -9.85
C ASP A 41 -1.21 -4.17 -10.13
N TRP A 42 -2.18 -3.42 -9.57
CA TRP A 42 -3.61 -3.67 -9.81
C TRP A 42 -3.97 -3.54 -11.28
N ALA A 43 -3.53 -2.47 -11.96
CA ALA A 43 -3.82 -2.25 -13.37
C ALA A 43 -3.27 -3.37 -14.26
N LEU A 44 -2.05 -3.84 -13.96
CA LEU A 44 -1.40 -4.93 -14.67
C LEU A 44 -2.13 -6.26 -14.41
N GLY A 45 -2.52 -6.55 -13.17
CA GLY A 45 -3.32 -7.73 -12.83
C GLY A 45 -4.67 -7.75 -13.53
N PHE A 46 -5.41 -6.63 -13.55
CA PHE A 46 -6.66 -6.54 -14.31
C PHE A 46 -6.47 -6.72 -15.81
N TRP A 47 -5.38 -6.20 -16.36
CA TRP A 47 -5.06 -6.37 -17.77
C TRP A 47 -4.74 -7.83 -18.12
N VAL A 48 -3.99 -8.55 -17.27
CA VAL A 48 -3.73 -9.98 -17.46
C VAL A 48 -5.03 -10.78 -17.42
N LEU A 49 -5.90 -10.52 -16.44
CA LEU A 49 -7.20 -11.18 -16.35
C LEU A 49 -8.05 -10.96 -17.62
N ASP A 50 -8.02 -9.76 -18.20
CA ASP A 50 -8.69 -9.46 -19.45
C ASP A 50 -8.07 -10.22 -20.65
N MET A 51 -6.75 -10.35 -20.70
CA MET A 51 -6.06 -11.16 -21.71
C MET A 51 -6.38 -12.65 -21.58
N GLU A 52 -6.47 -13.18 -20.36
CA GLU A 52 -6.86 -14.57 -20.10
C GLU A 52 -8.30 -14.85 -20.54
N GLN A 53 -9.23 -13.94 -20.26
CA GLN A 53 -10.60 -14.02 -20.75
C GLN A 53 -10.67 -14.03 -22.27
N LYS A 54 -9.78 -13.29 -22.93
CA LYS A 54 -9.62 -13.26 -24.39
C LYS A 54 -8.85 -14.47 -24.94
N ARG A 55 -8.42 -15.41 -24.09
CA ARG A 55 -7.59 -16.57 -24.44
C ARG A 55 -6.27 -16.19 -25.11
N CYS A 56 -5.76 -15.00 -24.82
CA CYS A 56 -4.45 -14.54 -25.28
C CYS A 56 -3.39 -14.90 -24.24
N SER A 57 -2.26 -15.47 -24.68
CA SER A 57 -1.12 -15.72 -23.80
C SER A 57 -0.33 -14.45 -23.56
N VAL A 58 -0.14 -14.09 -22.29
CA VAL A 58 0.69 -12.96 -21.89
C VAL A 58 2.13 -13.44 -21.71
N THR A 59 3.07 -12.79 -22.38
CA THR A 59 4.50 -13.06 -22.21
C THR A 59 5.13 -12.02 -21.27
N GLY A 60 6.28 -12.36 -20.65
CA GLY A 60 7.01 -11.42 -19.80
C GLY A 60 7.38 -10.11 -20.52
N ALA A 61 7.72 -10.17 -21.81
CA ALA A 61 7.98 -8.97 -22.61
C ALA A 61 6.75 -8.06 -22.75
N MET A 62 5.55 -8.65 -22.88
CA MET A 62 4.30 -7.88 -22.91
C MET A 62 4.00 -7.26 -21.55
N LEU A 63 4.30 -7.95 -20.44
CA LEU A 63 4.13 -7.40 -19.09
C LEU A 63 5.04 -6.18 -18.85
N ILE A 64 6.30 -6.23 -19.27
CA ILE A 64 7.23 -5.08 -19.17
C ILE A 64 6.69 -3.89 -19.98
N GLU A 65 6.32 -4.13 -21.23
CA GLU A 65 5.83 -3.06 -22.11
C GLU A 65 4.52 -2.47 -21.57
N GLN A 66 3.61 -3.32 -21.07
CA GLN A 66 2.35 -2.88 -20.51
C GLN A 66 2.53 -2.16 -19.17
N GLN A 67 3.46 -2.61 -18.32
CA GLN A 67 3.84 -1.91 -17.10
C GLN A 67 4.28 -0.49 -17.43
N LYS A 68 5.17 -0.32 -18.40
CA LYS A 68 5.65 1.01 -18.84
C LYS A 68 4.49 1.91 -19.26
N ARG A 69 3.54 1.39 -20.05
CA ARG A 69 2.33 2.13 -20.46
C ARG A 69 1.49 2.57 -19.26
N PHE A 70 1.35 1.72 -18.25
CA PHE A 70 0.63 2.08 -17.03
C PHE A 70 1.39 3.08 -16.18
N GLU A 71 2.71 2.97 -16.07
CA GLU A 71 3.55 3.94 -15.37
C GLU A 71 3.47 5.32 -16.02
N GLU A 72 3.52 5.40 -17.36
CA GLU A 72 3.32 6.62 -18.13
C GLU A 72 1.91 7.21 -17.92
N ALA A 73 0.86 6.37 -18.04
CA ALA A 73 -0.52 6.80 -17.88
C ALA A 73 -0.83 7.29 -16.45
N LEU A 74 -0.23 6.65 -15.44
CA LEU A 74 -0.38 6.99 -14.03
C LEU A 74 0.64 8.05 -13.56
N LYS A 75 1.51 8.53 -14.46
CA LYS A 75 2.57 9.51 -14.20
C LYS A 75 3.46 9.10 -13.01
N ILE A 76 3.81 7.82 -12.94
CA ILE A 76 4.73 7.30 -11.92
C ILE A 76 6.14 7.79 -12.28
N PRO A 77 6.85 8.49 -11.38
CA PRO A 77 8.20 8.95 -11.66
C PRO A 77 9.17 7.77 -11.78
N ASP A 78 10.14 7.84 -12.71
CA ASP A 78 11.16 6.82 -12.98
C ASP A 78 11.91 6.32 -11.74
N ASN A 79 12.07 7.16 -10.72
CA ASN A 79 12.72 6.79 -9.45
C ASN A 79 11.92 5.73 -8.67
N HIS A 80 10.63 5.61 -8.97
CA HIS A 80 9.72 4.58 -8.51
C HIS A 80 9.34 3.66 -9.68
N CYS A 81 10.24 3.36 -10.60
CA CYS A 81 10.07 2.28 -11.58
C CYS A 81 11.07 1.15 -11.28
N LEU A 82 10.59 -0.09 -11.24
CA LEU A 82 11.43 -1.27 -11.19
C LEU A 82 12.00 -1.51 -12.58
N ARG A 83 13.19 -0.97 -12.82
CA ARG A 83 13.89 -1.05 -14.11
C ARG A 83 14.44 -2.46 -14.45
N GLY A 84 14.15 -3.47 -13.64
CA GLY A 84 14.66 -4.84 -13.81
C GLY A 84 13.56 -5.85 -14.15
N THR A 85 13.92 -7.00 -14.71
CA THR A 85 12.99 -8.09 -15.01
C THR A 85 12.73 -9.03 -13.83
N GLY A 86 13.48 -8.88 -12.73
CA GLY A 86 13.40 -9.81 -11.58
C GLY A 86 12.07 -9.80 -10.84
N TRP A 87 11.17 -8.87 -11.14
CA TRP A 87 9.80 -8.89 -10.62
C TRP A 87 8.89 -9.82 -11.44
N LEU A 88 9.22 -10.11 -12.70
CA LEU A 88 8.41 -10.99 -13.56
C LEU A 88 8.32 -12.41 -13.00
N ASP A 89 9.39 -12.93 -12.38
CA ASP A 89 9.37 -14.25 -11.73
C ASP A 89 8.48 -14.29 -10.49
N SER A 90 8.17 -13.13 -9.90
CA SER A 90 7.33 -13.03 -8.70
C SER A 90 5.88 -12.65 -9.01
N PHE A 91 5.59 -12.23 -10.24
CA PHE A 91 4.29 -11.79 -10.72
C PHE A 91 3.45 -12.99 -11.19
#